data_AF-A0A3D5JZW7-F1
#
_entry.id   AF-A0A3D5JZW7-F1
#
_cell.length_a   1.000
_cell.length_b   1.000
_cell.length_c   1.000
_cell.angle_alpha   90.00
_cell.angle_beta   90.00
_cell.angle_gamma   90.00
#
_symmetry.space_group_name_H-M   'P 1'
#
loop_
_entity.id
_entity.type
_entity.pdbx_description
1 polymer ?
#
loop_
_entity_poly.entity_id
_entity_poly.type
_entity_poly.pdbx_seq_one_letter_code
_entity_poly.pdbx_strand_id
1 'polypeptide(L)'
;DKVQVNIRVIDANTAALGWGNTYSKAKDDFLDLQNEIATKLASELKGGLADAESQQLATKATANPKAQLEYQAGRREWNKRSKEGFDNAIKHFERAIELDPKYADPFAGLGDTYGLLPVYNFAKPDVAMPKAKAYAEQAISLNPNLAGAYTSKAWVQHTYEYNWAGAESNYKKAIQFNPNYATGHHWYGEFLYHIGKAEIGFDHLSKAVELAPTSKIIKVNLSTCCWILGRDELALSYADKSLEIDPYFHLSLKTKYTRLDHGVPEDAIDEVLTAYKHYPNQPGFLQTLFNLYWKLNEREKAYECLVELLDKHHDTYQRTEFANIYFIMDRPEDAYRWLEKAIEQKESLVPHYATDPALRKYHSEPRFRELYKKINHPMFVEE
;
A
#
# COMPACT_ATOMS: atom_id res chain seq x y z
N ASP A 1 24.99 31.11 7.95
CA ASP A 1 24.13 30.21 8.75
C ASP A 1 24.71 28.80 8.82
N LYS A 2 24.80 28.22 10.02
CA LYS A 2 25.25 26.84 10.24
C LYS A 2 24.13 26.00 10.84
N VAL A 3 24.09 24.71 10.50
CA VAL A 3 23.23 23.70 11.13
C VAL A 3 24.10 22.88 12.07
N GLN A 4 23.60 22.63 13.27
CA GLN A 4 24.24 21.76 14.26
C GLN A 4 23.28 20.63 14.63
N VAL A 5 23.75 19.40 14.55
CA VAL A 5 22.97 18.19 14.88
C VAL A 5 23.72 17.41 15.94
N ASN A 6 23.03 17.11 17.04
CA ASN A 6 23.56 16.28 18.12
C ASN A 6 22.86 14.93 18.07
N ILE A 7 23.62 13.85 17.98
CA ILE A 7 23.07 12.48 17.93
C ILE A 7 23.62 11.70 19.11
N ARG A 8 22.74 10.93 19.74
CA ARG A 8 23.08 10.00 20.83
C ARG A 8 22.36 8.69 20.59
N VAL A 9 23.10 7.59 20.64
CA VAL A 9 22.59 6.22 20.66
C VAL A 9 22.56 5.78 22.11
N ILE A 10 21.37 5.40 22.57
CA ILE A 10 21.12 4.93 23.93
C ILE A 10 20.64 3.49 23.83
N ASP A 11 21.20 2.62 24.65
CA ASP A 11 20.73 1.25 24.78
C ASP A 11 19.33 1.25 25.42
N ALA A 12 18.34 0.73 24.70
CA ALA A 12 16.94 0.80 25.12
C ALA A 12 16.63 -0.04 26.38
N ASN A 13 17.45 -1.05 26.70
CA ASN A 13 17.23 -1.94 27.83
C ASN A 13 17.94 -1.45 29.10
N THR A 14 19.08 -0.77 28.95
CA THR A 14 19.94 -0.35 30.06
C THR A 14 19.99 1.15 30.26
N ALA A 15 19.42 1.93 29.34
CA ALA A 15 19.53 3.39 29.25
C ALA A 15 20.98 3.91 29.18
N ALA A 16 21.96 3.03 28.93
CA ALA A 16 23.36 3.40 28.82
C ALA A 16 23.60 4.17 27.52
N LEU A 17 24.42 5.23 27.58
CA LEU A 17 24.89 5.93 26.40
C LEU A 17 25.89 5.03 25.66
N GLY A 18 25.53 4.57 24.47
CA GLY A 18 26.43 3.78 23.63
C GLY A 18 27.40 4.65 22.85
N TRP A 19 26.87 5.63 22.12
CA TRP A 19 27.66 6.53 21.27
C TRP A 19 27.00 7.89 21.19
N GLY A 20 27.76 8.96 20.99
CA GLY A 20 27.19 10.26 20.67
C GLY A 20 28.20 11.17 19.99
N ASN A 21 27.72 12.00 19.07
CA ASN A 21 28.56 12.94 18.33
C ASN A 21 27.79 14.21 17.97
N THR A 22 28.53 15.29 17.76
CA THR A 22 28.02 16.60 17.35
C THR A 22 28.57 16.92 15.97
N TYR A 23 27.66 17.17 15.03
CA TYR A 23 28.01 17.54 13.66
C TYR A 23 27.62 19.00 13.42
N SER A 24 28.46 19.74 12.71
CA SER A 24 28.15 21.12 12.30
C SER A 24 28.64 21.39 10.89
N LYS A 25 27.74 21.84 10.02
CA LYS A 25 28.03 22.24 8.63
C LYS A 25 27.24 23.49 8.23
N ALA A 26 27.61 24.09 7.09
CA ALA A 26 26.78 25.15 6.50
C ALA A 26 25.44 24.58 6.05
N LYS A 27 24.40 25.44 5.95
CA LYS A 27 23.07 25.04 5.48
C LYS A 27 23.11 24.45 4.06
N ASP A 28 24.00 24.93 3.22
CA ASP A 28 24.15 24.48 1.83
C ASP A 28 24.79 23.08 1.73
N ASP A 29 25.53 22.66 2.76
CA ASP A 29 26.15 21.34 2.88
C ASP A 29 25.27 20.34 3.65
N PHE A 30 23.97 20.61 3.76
CA PHE A 30 23.05 19.79 4.56
C PHE A 30 22.99 18.33 4.09
N LEU A 31 23.08 18.07 2.79
CA LEU A 31 23.11 16.70 2.25
C LEU A 31 24.39 15.96 2.65
N ASP A 32 25.51 16.66 2.69
CA ASP A 32 26.78 16.09 3.15
C ASP A 32 26.73 15.75 4.62
N LEU A 33 26.14 16.65 5.41
CA LEU A 33 25.88 16.44 6.83
C LEU A 33 24.98 15.21 7.05
N GLN A 34 23.91 15.06 6.27
CA GLN A 34 23.03 13.90 6.34
C GLN A 34 23.75 12.59 6.02
N ASN A 35 24.54 12.55 4.94
CA ASN A 35 25.29 11.35 4.56
C ASN A 35 26.38 10.99 5.57
N GLU A 36 27.09 11.99 6.11
CA GLU A 36 28.10 11.80 7.15
C GLU A 36 27.48 11.19 8.41
N ILE A 37 26.35 11.76 8.88
CA ILE A 37 25.58 11.24 10.00
C ILE A 37 25.14 9.79 9.76
N ALA A 38 24.55 9.51 8.59
CA ALA A 38 24.01 8.19 8.28
C ALA A 38 25.11 7.13 8.21
N THR A 39 26.22 7.44 7.53
CA THR A 39 27.39 6.55 7.41
C THR A 39 27.98 6.26 8.78
N LYS A 40 28.15 7.30 9.61
CA LYS A 40 28.73 7.15 10.93
C LYS A 40 27.81 6.35 11.85
N LEU A 41 26.52 6.67 11.90
CA LEU A 41 25.55 5.93 12.70
C LEU A 41 25.54 4.44 12.33
N ALA A 42 25.56 4.13 11.04
CA ALA A 42 25.54 2.76 10.57
C ALA A 42 26.83 1.98 10.92
N SER A 43 27.98 2.64 10.95
CA SER A 43 29.24 2.03 11.41
C SER A 43 29.28 1.75 12.92
N GLU A 44 28.51 2.48 13.72
CA GLU A 44 28.47 2.35 15.19
C GLU A 44 27.42 1.34 15.68
N LEU A 45 26.41 1.04 14.86
CA LEU A 45 25.40 0.04 15.18
C LEU A 45 25.97 -1.39 15.00
N LYS A 46 25.71 -2.27 15.98
CA LYS A 46 26.14 -3.67 15.94
C LYS A 46 25.59 -4.36 14.68
N GLY A 47 26.50 -4.88 13.85
CA GLY A 47 26.17 -5.58 12.60
C GLY A 47 26.74 -4.92 11.35
N GLY A 48 27.13 -3.64 11.43
CA GLY A 48 27.61 -2.88 10.27
C GLY A 48 26.56 -2.80 9.16
N LEU A 49 26.98 -2.35 7.98
CA LEU A 49 26.17 -2.37 6.76
C LEU A 49 26.63 -3.50 5.86
N ALA A 50 25.70 -4.13 5.16
CA ALA A 50 26.07 -4.96 4.01
C ALA A 50 26.74 -4.09 2.92
N ASP A 51 27.55 -4.71 2.05
CA ASP A 51 28.29 -3.98 1.00
C ASP A 51 27.34 -3.18 0.08
N ALA A 52 26.19 -3.75 -0.27
CA ALA A 52 25.17 -3.07 -1.08
C ALA A 52 24.56 -1.85 -0.36
N GLU A 53 24.32 -1.95 0.95
CA GLU A 53 23.78 -0.86 1.76
C GLU A 53 24.82 0.27 1.92
N SER A 54 26.09 -0.10 2.11
CA SER A 54 27.21 0.85 2.17
C SER A 54 27.37 1.64 0.86
N GLN A 55 27.29 0.96 -0.29
CA GLN A 55 27.37 1.62 -1.59
C GLN A 55 26.18 2.54 -1.86
N GLN A 56 24.98 2.14 -1.45
CA GLN A 56 23.78 2.97 -1.58
C GLN A 56 23.87 4.22 -0.70
N LEU A 57 24.33 4.10 0.55
CA LEU A 57 24.53 5.23 1.46
C LEU A 57 25.64 6.18 0.99
N ALA A 58 26.69 5.66 0.36
CA ALA A 58 27.78 6.47 -0.20
C ALA A 58 27.33 7.29 -1.43
N THR A 59 26.31 6.82 -2.16
CA THR A 59 25.84 7.46 -3.39
C THR A 59 24.74 8.47 -3.08
N LYS A 60 25.01 9.76 -3.30
CA LYS A 60 23.98 10.81 -3.20
C LYS A 60 22.97 10.65 -4.33
N ALA A 61 21.69 10.58 -3.99
CA ALA A 61 20.62 10.48 -4.98
C ALA A 61 20.43 11.78 -5.78
N THR A 62 20.78 12.93 -5.20
CA THR A 62 20.84 14.25 -5.85
C THR A 62 21.93 15.11 -5.21
N ALA A 63 22.48 16.07 -5.98
CA ALA A 63 23.34 17.12 -5.46
C ALA A 63 22.57 18.41 -5.11
N ASN A 64 21.25 18.47 -5.35
CA ASN A 64 20.41 19.63 -5.12
C ASN A 64 19.60 19.46 -3.82
N PRO A 65 19.94 20.16 -2.72
CA PRO A 65 19.24 20.03 -1.44
C PRO A 65 17.76 20.42 -1.51
N LYS A 66 17.38 21.34 -2.41
CA LYS A 66 15.98 21.73 -2.60
C LYS A 66 15.19 20.62 -3.28
N ALA A 67 15.77 19.95 -4.28
CA ALA A 67 15.12 18.80 -4.92
C ALA A 67 14.90 17.65 -3.93
N GLN A 68 15.88 17.38 -3.05
CA GLN A 68 15.74 16.39 -1.98
C GLN A 68 14.60 16.75 -1.01
N LEU A 69 14.49 18.02 -0.61
CA LEU A 69 13.45 18.49 0.30
C LEU A 69 12.05 18.34 -0.30
N GLU A 70 11.88 18.71 -1.57
CA GLU A 70 10.63 18.54 -2.32
C GLU A 70 10.26 17.06 -2.43
N TYR A 71 11.22 16.18 -2.77
CA TYR A 71 10.98 14.73 -2.77
C TYR A 71 10.51 14.22 -1.41
N GLN A 72 11.16 14.62 -0.31
CA GLN A 72 10.76 14.21 1.03
C GLN A 72 9.36 14.74 1.39
N ALA A 73 9.02 15.96 0.98
CA ALA A 73 7.68 16.51 1.13
C ALA A 73 6.65 15.66 0.36
N GLY A 74 6.95 15.32 -0.89
CA GLY A 74 6.11 14.44 -1.70
C GLY A 74 5.87 13.08 -1.05
N ARG A 75 6.91 12.44 -0.48
CA ARG A 75 6.76 11.16 0.25
C ARG A 75 5.88 11.30 1.50
N ARG A 76 5.96 12.41 2.23
CA ARG A 76 5.09 12.68 3.40
C ARG A 76 3.63 12.83 2.97
N GLU A 77 3.36 13.60 1.92
CA GLU A 77 2.02 13.79 1.37
C GLU A 77 1.44 12.47 0.82
N TRP A 78 2.25 11.69 0.10
CA TRP A 78 1.88 10.38 -0.44
C TRP A 78 1.48 9.37 0.65
N ASN A 79 2.14 9.42 1.81
CA ASN A 79 1.83 8.56 2.95
C ASN A 79 0.48 8.89 3.63
N LYS A 80 -0.12 10.05 3.37
CA LYS A 80 -1.45 10.40 3.93
C LYS A 80 -2.57 9.54 3.36
N ARG A 81 -2.40 8.96 2.16
CA ARG A 81 -3.40 8.11 1.47
C ARG A 81 -4.75 8.80 1.26
N SER A 82 -4.73 10.09 0.94
CA SER A 82 -5.91 10.89 0.63
C SER A 82 -5.79 11.54 -0.74
N LYS A 83 -6.92 11.99 -1.32
CA LYS A 83 -6.91 12.69 -2.61
C LYS A 83 -5.99 13.89 -2.58
N GLU A 84 -6.14 14.74 -1.56
CA GLU A 84 -5.31 15.92 -1.35
C GLU A 84 -3.82 15.55 -1.17
N GLY A 85 -3.54 14.51 -0.39
CA GLY A 85 -2.18 14.01 -0.18
C GLY A 85 -1.52 13.55 -1.49
N PHE A 86 -2.24 12.83 -2.35
CA PHE A 86 -1.70 12.45 -3.65
C PHE A 86 -1.55 13.64 -4.60
N ASP A 87 -2.49 14.58 -4.61
CA ASP A 87 -2.37 15.80 -5.43
C ASP A 87 -1.18 16.65 -5.02
N ASN A 88 -0.92 16.78 -3.71
CA ASN A 88 0.25 17.50 -3.20
C ASN A 88 1.54 16.71 -3.44
N ALA A 89 1.51 15.38 -3.32
CA ALA A 89 2.66 14.53 -3.63
C ALA A 89 3.12 14.72 -5.08
N ILE A 90 2.17 14.76 -6.03
CA ILE A 90 2.47 15.01 -7.45
C ILE A 90 3.18 16.35 -7.62
N LYS A 91 2.64 17.44 -7.06
CA LYS A 91 3.24 18.78 -7.16
C LYS A 91 4.68 18.81 -6.61
N HIS A 92 4.90 18.17 -5.47
CA HIS A 92 6.22 18.11 -4.85
C HIS A 92 7.21 17.28 -5.68
N PHE A 93 6.78 16.13 -6.22
CA PHE A 93 7.65 15.33 -7.08
C PHE A 93 7.96 16.02 -8.41
N GLU A 94 6.98 16.64 -9.05
CA GLU A 94 7.18 17.47 -10.25
C GLU A 94 8.17 18.61 -9.97
N ARG A 95 8.02 19.30 -8.82
CA ARG A 95 8.95 20.35 -8.43
C ARG A 95 10.37 19.83 -8.16
N ALA A 96 10.51 18.64 -7.57
CA ALA A 96 11.81 18.00 -7.38
C ALA A 96 12.48 17.70 -8.74
N ILE A 97 11.70 17.26 -9.73
CA ILE A 97 12.17 16.98 -11.11
C ILE A 97 12.60 18.29 -11.81
N GLU A 98 11.84 19.37 -11.67
CA GLU A 98 12.22 20.67 -12.22
C GLU A 98 13.55 21.18 -11.65
N LEU A 99 13.80 20.92 -10.36
CA LEU A 99 15.02 21.33 -9.67
C LEU A 99 16.22 20.44 -10.00
N ASP A 100 16.01 19.15 -10.24
CA ASP A 100 17.04 18.21 -10.69
C ASP A 100 16.43 17.12 -11.60
N PRO A 101 16.48 17.32 -12.94
CA PRO A 101 15.90 16.36 -13.89
C PRO A 101 16.59 14.99 -13.92
N LYS A 102 17.76 14.84 -13.30
CA LYS A 102 18.48 13.56 -13.20
C LYS A 102 18.19 12.81 -11.90
N TYR A 103 17.47 13.43 -10.97
CA TYR A 103 17.08 12.80 -9.72
C TYR A 103 15.98 11.77 -9.97
N ALA A 104 16.32 10.49 -9.89
CA ALA A 104 15.43 9.38 -10.26
C ALA A 104 14.27 9.16 -9.28
N ASP A 105 14.47 9.39 -7.97
CA ASP A 105 13.48 9.06 -6.93
C ASP A 105 12.12 9.78 -7.08
N PRO A 106 12.04 11.07 -7.42
CA PRO A 106 10.78 11.73 -7.73
C PRO A 106 9.97 11.06 -8.86
N PHE A 107 10.63 10.54 -9.89
CA PHE A 107 9.94 9.80 -10.95
C PHE A 107 9.33 8.51 -10.41
N ALA A 108 10.05 7.75 -9.57
CA ALA A 108 9.48 6.61 -8.87
C ALA A 108 8.32 7.03 -7.94
N GLY A 109 8.43 8.17 -7.26
CA GLY A 109 7.35 8.75 -6.45
C GLY A 109 6.08 9.08 -7.25
N LEU A 110 6.23 9.63 -8.47
CA LEU A 110 5.11 9.81 -9.40
C LEU A 110 4.55 8.46 -9.86
N GLY A 111 5.41 7.49 -10.19
CA GLY A 111 5.03 6.12 -10.49
C GLY A 111 4.15 5.51 -9.39
N ASP A 112 4.62 5.59 -8.14
CA ASP A 112 3.90 5.13 -6.96
C ASP A 112 2.56 5.86 -6.78
N THR A 113 2.53 7.18 -7.00
CA THR A 113 1.33 8.00 -6.79
C THR A 113 0.26 7.69 -7.82
N TYR A 114 0.62 7.69 -9.10
CA TYR A 114 -0.31 7.34 -10.17
C TYR A 114 -0.77 5.88 -10.09
N GLY A 115 0.09 4.97 -9.61
CA GLY A 115 -0.28 3.58 -9.39
C GLY A 115 -1.31 3.36 -8.27
N LEU A 116 -1.33 4.24 -7.26
CA LEU A 116 -2.28 4.16 -6.15
C LEU A 116 -3.57 4.96 -6.36
N LEU A 117 -3.60 5.96 -7.25
CA LEU A 117 -4.82 6.74 -7.49
C LEU A 117 -6.06 5.87 -7.78
N PRO A 118 -6.00 4.81 -8.62
CA PRO A 118 -7.15 3.95 -8.86
C PRO A 118 -7.54 3.07 -7.67
N VAL A 119 -6.57 2.61 -6.89
CA VAL A 119 -6.78 1.80 -5.68
C VAL A 119 -7.67 2.54 -4.69
N TYR A 120 -7.51 3.87 -4.60
CA TYR A 120 -8.27 4.74 -3.71
C TYR A 120 -9.40 5.53 -4.39
N ASN A 121 -9.80 5.15 -5.62
CA ASN A 121 -10.92 5.77 -6.35
C ASN A 121 -10.73 7.25 -6.71
N PHE A 122 -9.48 7.66 -6.87
CA PHE A 122 -9.12 9.04 -7.18
C PHE A 122 -8.80 9.28 -8.66
N ALA A 123 -8.66 8.21 -9.44
CA ALA A 123 -8.56 8.25 -10.91
C ALA A 123 -8.97 6.90 -11.50
N LYS A 124 -9.35 6.87 -12.79
CA LYS A 124 -9.61 5.62 -13.50
C LYS A 124 -8.29 4.89 -13.82
N PRO A 125 -8.23 3.55 -13.79
CA PRO A 125 -7.02 2.79 -14.09
C PRO A 125 -6.41 3.10 -15.47
N ASP A 126 -7.24 3.21 -16.51
CA ASP A 126 -6.84 3.51 -17.89
C ASP A 126 -6.18 4.89 -18.06
N VAL A 127 -6.44 5.83 -17.16
CA VAL A 127 -5.81 7.16 -17.15
C VAL A 127 -4.52 7.17 -16.33
N ALA A 128 -4.52 6.53 -15.16
CA ALA A 128 -3.42 6.67 -14.20
C ALA A 128 -2.31 5.63 -14.41
N MET A 129 -2.66 4.37 -14.70
CA MET A 129 -1.69 3.27 -14.79
C MET A 129 -0.67 3.43 -15.94
N PRO A 130 -1.03 3.96 -17.13
CA PRO A 130 -0.04 4.28 -18.16
C PRO A 130 0.99 5.33 -17.71
N LYS A 131 0.55 6.35 -16.96
CA LYS A 131 1.46 7.36 -16.38
C LYS A 131 2.37 6.74 -15.33
N ALA A 132 1.81 5.90 -14.46
CA ALA A 132 2.57 5.19 -13.43
C ALA A 132 3.72 4.37 -14.05
N LYS A 133 3.41 3.64 -15.14
CA LYS A 133 4.40 2.86 -15.89
C LYS A 133 5.48 3.75 -16.51
N ALA A 134 5.08 4.82 -17.22
CA ALA A 134 6.03 5.71 -17.89
C ALA A 134 7.02 6.33 -16.88
N TYR A 135 6.52 6.78 -15.73
CA TYR A 135 7.36 7.33 -14.67
C TYR A 135 8.28 6.29 -14.02
N ALA A 136 7.79 5.08 -13.80
CA ALA A 136 8.63 3.98 -13.32
C ALA A 136 9.76 3.64 -14.31
N GLU A 137 9.47 3.63 -15.62
CA GLU A 137 10.46 3.36 -16.66
C GLU A 137 11.48 4.49 -16.81
N GLN A 138 11.05 5.74 -16.66
CA GLN A 138 11.95 6.89 -16.62
C GLN A 138 12.85 6.86 -15.38
N ALA A 139 12.32 6.47 -14.22
CA ALA A 139 13.13 6.30 -13.02
C ALA A 139 14.20 5.20 -13.20
N ILE A 140 13.85 4.08 -13.85
CA ILE A 140 14.80 3.01 -14.20
C ILE A 140 15.88 3.51 -15.18
N SER A 141 15.51 4.32 -16.17
CA SER A 141 16.49 4.82 -17.16
C SER A 141 17.49 5.80 -16.54
N LEU A 142 17.07 6.59 -15.55
CA LEU A 142 17.94 7.50 -14.79
C LEU A 142 18.79 6.77 -13.75
N ASN A 143 18.22 5.77 -13.06
CA ASN A 143 18.93 4.93 -12.11
C ASN A 143 18.51 3.45 -12.25
N PRO A 144 19.30 2.63 -12.97
CA PRO A 144 18.99 1.22 -13.22
C PRO A 144 18.95 0.33 -11.97
N ASN A 145 19.42 0.82 -10.82
CA ASN A 145 19.46 0.12 -9.54
C ASN A 145 18.47 0.70 -8.52
N LEU A 146 17.55 1.59 -8.92
CA LEU A 146 16.59 2.20 -8.01
C LEU A 146 15.45 1.22 -7.66
N ALA A 147 15.49 0.62 -6.47
CA ALA A 147 14.49 -0.32 -5.98
C ALA A 147 13.04 0.22 -6.07
N GLY A 148 12.84 1.51 -5.78
CA GLY A 148 11.54 2.17 -5.88
C GLY A 148 10.95 2.07 -7.29
N ALA A 149 11.75 2.28 -8.33
CA ALA A 149 11.29 2.27 -9.71
C ALA A 149 10.83 0.88 -10.17
N TYR A 150 11.55 -0.17 -9.77
CA TYR A 150 11.13 -1.55 -10.04
C TYR A 150 9.87 -1.93 -9.24
N THR A 151 9.73 -1.42 -8.02
CA THR A 151 8.53 -1.60 -7.21
C THR A 151 7.30 -0.98 -7.88
N SER A 152 7.40 0.28 -8.37
CA SER A 152 6.32 0.94 -9.10
C SER A 152 5.97 0.22 -10.40
N LYS A 153 6.97 -0.24 -11.16
CA LYS A 153 6.74 -1.02 -12.39
C LYS A 153 6.05 -2.34 -12.11
N ALA A 154 6.48 -3.05 -11.07
CA ALA A 154 5.87 -4.30 -10.64
C ALA A 154 4.41 -4.10 -10.22
N TRP A 155 4.10 -2.98 -9.54
CA TRP A 155 2.73 -2.62 -9.17
C TRP A 155 1.81 -2.51 -10.38
N VAL A 156 2.27 -1.84 -11.45
CA VAL A 156 1.48 -1.71 -12.69
C VAL A 156 1.27 -3.06 -13.36
N GLN A 157 2.33 -3.88 -13.43
CA GLN A 157 2.26 -5.21 -14.00
C GLN A 157 1.32 -6.15 -13.24
N HIS A 158 1.34 -6.03 -11.91
CA HIS A 158 0.49 -6.78 -10.98
C HIS A 158 -0.99 -6.39 -11.11
N THR A 159 -1.28 -5.10 -10.99
CA THR A 159 -2.66 -4.62 -10.71
C THR A 159 -3.42 -4.15 -11.95
N TYR A 160 -2.78 -4.02 -13.11
CA TYR A 160 -3.41 -3.49 -14.32
C TYR A 160 -3.06 -4.27 -15.60
N GLU A 161 -1.79 -4.61 -15.81
CA GLU A 161 -1.40 -5.36 -17.01
C GLU A 161 -1.63 -6.87 -16.88
N TYR A 162 -1.81 -7.36 -15.65
CA TYR A 162 -1.89 -8.79 -15.33
C TYR A 162 -0.68 -9.58 -15.86
N ASN A 163 0.49 -8.94 -15.85
CA ASN A 163 1.78 -9.57 -16.15
C ASN A 163 2.40 -10.10 -14.86
N TRP A 164 1.87 -11.23 -14.38
CA TRP A 164 2.22 -11.81 -13.08
C TRP A 164 3.71 -12.16 -12.96
N ALA A 165 4.27 -12.81 -13.99
CA ALA A 165 5.69 -13.18 -14.01
C ALA A 165 6.61 -11.94 -14.06
N GLY A 166 6.24 -10.94 -14.86
CA GLY A 166 6.97 -9.66 -14.91
C GLY A 166 6.94 -8.94 -13.56
N ALA A 167 5.78 -8.91 -12.90
CA ALA A 167 5.62 -8.30 -11.59
C ALA A 167 6.52 -9.00 -10.54
N GLU A 168 6.47 -10.33 -10.44
CA GLU A 168 7.31 -11.09 -9.51
C GLU A 168 8.80 -10.82 -9.75
N SER A 169 9.23 -10.82 -11.01
CA SER A 169 10.62 -10.52 -11.37
C SER A 169 11.05 -9.12 -10.94
N ASN A 170 10.20 -8.10 -11.15
CA ASN A 170 10.54 -6.72 -10.80
C ASN A 170 10.50 -6.50 -9.27
N TYR A 171 9.57 -7.11 -8.54
CA TYR A 171 9.59 -7.07 -7.08
C TYR A 171 10.86 -7.71 -6.50
N LYS A 172 11.24 -8.91 -6.98
CA LYS A 172 12.49 -9.57 -6.54
C LYS A 172 13.71 -8.69 -6.83
N LYS A 173 13.75 -8.04 -7.99
CA LYS A 173 14.82 -7.11 -8.35
C LYS A 173 14.86 -5.87 -7.45
N ALA A 174 13.69 -5.34 -7.08
CA ALA A 174 13.61 -4.24 -6.10
C ALA A 174 14.20 -4.63 -4.74
N ILE A 175 13.84 -5.81 -4.22
CA ILE A 175 14.38 -6.33 -2.96
C ILE A 175 15.89 -6.59 -3.06
N GLN A 176 16.36 -7.11 -4.19
CA GLN A 176 17.80 -7.31 -4.42
C GLN A 176 18.57 -5.98 -4.37
N PHE A 177 18.03 -4.91 -4.96
CA PHE A 177 18.70 -3.61 -4.97
C PHE A 177 18.62 -2.86 -3.64
N ASN A 178 17.55 -3.03 -2.89
CA ASN A 178 17.43 -2.48 -1.55
C ASN A 178 16.63 -3.43 -0.64
N PRO A 179 17.31 -4.31 0.11
CA PRO A 179 16.68 -5.25 1.03
C PRO A 179 15.92 -4.60 2.18
N ASN A 180 16.14 -3.31 2.46
CA ASN A 180 15.46 -2.55 3.51
C ASN A 180 14.41 -1.59 2.95
N TYR A 181 13.97 -1.76 1.70
CA TYR A 181 12.93 -0.93 1.13
C TYR A 181 11.53 -1.39 1.57
N ALA A 182 10.99 -0.74 2.59
CA ALA A 182 9.70 -1.08 3.19
C ALA A 182 8.54 -1.18 2.16
N THR A 183 8.43 -0.23 1.23
CA THR A 183 7.38 -0.25 0.19
C THR A 183 7.55 -1.43 -0.79
N GLY A 184 8.79 -1.79 -1.12
CA GLY A 184 9.08 -2.96 -1.95
C GLY A 184 8.63 -4.26 -1.29
N HIS A 185 8.94 -4.42 0.00
CA HIS A 185 8.46 -5.56 0.80
C HIS A 185 6.93 -5.57 0.93
N HIS A 186 6.32 -4.40 1.19
CA HIS A 186 4.87 -4.26 1.31
C HIS A 186 4.14 -4.72 0.05
N TRP A 187 4.46 -4.14 -1.10
CA TRP A 187 3.76 -4.43 -2.34
C TRP A 187 4.08 -5.80 -2.91
N TYR A 188 5.28 -6.31 -2.65
CA TYR A 188 5.61 -7.68 -3.01
C TYR A 188 4.85 -8.70 -2.16
N GLY A 189 4.74 -8.47 -0.85
CA GLY A 189 3.94 -9.32 0.02
C GLY A 189 2.45 -9.31 -0.35
N GLU A 190 1.94 -8.17 -0.80
CA GLU A 190 0.59 -8.06 -1.36
C GLU A 190 0.40 -8.85 -2.65
N PHE A 191 1.32 -8.69 -3.61
CA PHE A 191 1.34 -9.52 -4.81
C PHE A 191 1.35 -11.02 -4.48
N LEU A 192 2.19 -11.43 -3.53
CA LEU A 192 2.33 -12.83 -3.14
C LEU A 192 1.04 -13.41 -2.58
N TYR A 193 0.34 -12.69 -1.69
CA TYR A 193 -0.94 -13.19 -1.21
C TYR A 193 -2.02 -13.17 -2.29
N HIS A 194 -2.01 -12.24 -3.26
CA HIS A 194 -2.95 -12.26 -4.39
C HIS A 194 -2.78 -13.48 -5.31
N ILE A 195 -1.57 -14.02 -5.43
CA ILE A 195 -1.30 -15.20 -6.26
C ILE A 195 -1.30 -16.51 -5.46
N GLY A 196 -1.87 -16.51 -4.25
CA GLY A 196 -2.00 -17.71 -3.42
C GLY A 196 -0.74 -18.10 -2.63
N LYS A 197 0.33 -17.30 -2.67
CA LYS A 197 1.59 -17.50 -1.93
C LYS A 197 1.59 -16.73 -0.60
N ALA A 198 0.49 -16.80 0.15
CA ALA A 198 0.24 -15.95 1.31
C ALA A 198 1.25 -16.12 2.46
N GLU A 199 1.80 -17.32 2.68
CA GLU A 199 2.85 -17.52 3.70
C GLU A 199 4.13 -16.71 3.39
N ILE A 200 4.58 -16.74 2.14
CA ILE A 200 5.73 -15.92 1.70
C ILE A 200 5.36 -14.42 1.76
N GLY A 201 4.10 -14.10 1.43
CA GLY A 201 3.58 -12.74 1.55
C GLY A 201 3.62 -12.20 2.99
N PHE A 202 3.30 -13.05 3.97
CA PHE A 202 3.35 -12.73 5.39
C PHE A 202 4.77 -12.36 5.84
N ASP A 203 5.80 -13.08 5.39
CA ASP A 203 7.21 -12.78 5.73
C ASP A 203 7.62 -11.41 5.19
N HIS A 204 7.29 -11.10 3.94
CA HIS A 204 7.58 -9.80 3.34
C HIS A 204 6.80 -8.66 4.02
N LEU A 205 5.51 -8.85 4.31
CA LEU A 205 4.71 -7.85 5.01
C LEU A 205 5.18 -7.63 6.45
N SER A 206 5.59 -8.69 7.16
CA SER A 206 6.18 -8.59 8.49
C SER A 206 7.46 -7.76 8.45
N LYS A 207 8.35 -8.02 7.48
CA LYS A 207 9.55 -7.21 7.26
C LYS A 207 9.20 -5.75 6.95
N ALA A 208 8.16 -5.50 6.16
CA ALA A 208 7.70 -4.15 5.87
C ALA A 208 7.19 -3.42 7.13
N VAL A 209 6.52 -4.11 8.06
CA VAL A 209 6.12 -3.55 9.35
C VAL A 209 7.33 -3.21 10.22
N GLU A 210 8.34 -4.07 10.28
CA GLU A 210 9.59 -3.78 10.99
C GLU A 210 10.28 -2.52 10.45
N LEU A 211 10.35 -2.39 9.13
CA LEU A 211 11.01 -1.26 8.46
C LEU A 211 10.21 0.04 8.53
N ALA A 212 8.88 -0.04 8.64
CA ALA A 212 7.98 1.11 8.68
C ALA A 212 6.88 0.93 9.76
N PRO A 213 7.26 0.97 11.05
CA PRO A 213 6.37 0.64 12.17
C PRO A 213 5.24 1.64 12.38
N THR A 214 5.27 2.81 11.74
CA THR A 214 4.20 3.82 11.79
C THR A 214 3.28 3.79 10.56
N SER A 215 3.49 2.84 9.64
CA SER A 215 2.62 2.70 8.47
C SER A 215 1.34 1.95 8.83
N LYS A 216 0.20 2.65 8.74
CA LYS A 216 -1.14 2.05 8.91
C LYS A 216 -1.49 1.10 7.77
N ILE A 217 -1.20 1.48 6.51
CA ILE A 217 -1.54 0.66 5.34
C ILE A 217 -0.77 -0.67 5.28
N ILE A 218 0.47 -0.71 5.74
CA ILE A 218 1.24 -1.97 5.79
C ILE A 218 0.61 -2.93 6.81
N LYS A 219 0.17 -2.42 7.96
CA LYS A 219 -0.54 -3.23 8.98
C LYS A 219 -1.88 -3.74 8.47
N VAL A 220 -2.62 -2.92 7.73
CA VAL A 220 -3.87 -3.36 7.06
C VAL A 220 -3.60 -4.52 6.11
N ASN A 221 -2.56 -4.45 5.28
CA ASN A 221 -2.26 -5.53 4.33
C ASN A 221 -1.69 -6.77 5.04
N LEU A 222 -0.94 -6.61 6.13
CA LEU A 222 -0.52 -7.74 6.98
C LEU A 222 -1.73 -8.40 7.67
N SER A 223 -2.68 -7.61 8.19
CA SER A 223 -3.93 -8.09 8.76
C SER A 223 -4.75 -8.87 7.72
N THR A 224 -4.84 -8.33 6.50
CA THR A 224 -5.49 -8.97 5.34
C THR A 224 -4.84 -10.31 4.99
N CYS A 225 -3.51 -10.38 5.02
CA CYS A 225 -2.76 -11.61 4.79
C CYS A 225 -3.00 -12.63 5.91
N CYS A 226 -3.05 -12.20 7.18
CA CYS A 226 -3.39 -13.07 8.30
C CYS A 226 -4.79 -13.67 8.15
N TRP A 227 -5.79 -12.89 7.71
CA TRP A 227 -7.11 -13.41 7.40
C TRP A 227 -7.09 -14.48 6.29
N ILE A 228 -6.32 -14.28 5.23
CA ILE A 228 -6.16 -15.26 4.15
C ILE A 228 -5.55 -16.57 4.67
N LEU A 229 -4.63 -16.47 5.63
CA LEU A 229 -3.99 -17.60 6.29
C LEU A 229 -4.83 -18.23 7.41
N GLY A 230 -6.02 -17.69 7.74
CA GLY A 230 -6.84 -18.15 8.88
C GLY A 230 -6.22 -17.86 10.25
N ARG A 231 -5.41 -16.82 10.35
CA ARG A 231 -4.73 -16.37 11.59
C ARG A 231 -5.49 -15.21 12.21
N ASP A 232 -6.71 -15.48 12.64
CA ASP A 232 -7.72 -14.46 12.98
C ASP A 232 -7.28 -13.52 14.12
N GLU A 233 -6.69 -14.05 15.18
CA GLU A 233 -6.18 -13.25 16.31
C GLU A 233 -5.09 -12.24 15.86
N LEU A 234 -4.17 -12.69 15.01
CA LEU A 234 -3.14 -11.82 14.44
C LEU A 234 -3.74 -10.80 13.47
N ALA A 235 -4.74 -11.20 12.70
CA ALA A 235 -5.43 -10.30 11.78
C ALA A 235 -6.08 -9.14 12.54
N LEU A 236 -6.81 -9.43 13.63
CA LEU A 236 -7.40 -8.41 14.50
C LEU A 236 -6.34 -7.54 15.16
N SER A 237 -5.29 -8.14 15.74
CA SER A 237 -4.20 -7.39 16.38
C SER A 237 -3.55 -6.37 15.44
N TYR A 238 -3.29 -6.73 14.18
CA TYR A 238 -2.71 -5.78 13.23
C TYR A 238 -3.71 -4.73 12.73
N ALA A 239 -5.00 -5.06 12.64
CA ALA A 239 -6.02 -4.05 12.35
C ALA A 239 -6.12 -3.02 13.49
N ASP A 240 -6.12 -3.46 14.74
CA ASP A 240 -6.15 -2.58 15.93
C ASP A 240 -4.89 -1.72 16.03
N LYS A 241 -3.69 -2.29 15.83
CA LYS A 241 -2.43 -1.51 15.76
C LYS A 241 -2.43 -0.47 14.63
N SER A 242 -3.24 -0.68 13.60
CA SER A 242 -3.43 0.33 12.56
C SER A 242 -4.37 1.45 13.01
N LEU A 243 -5.40 1.12 13.79
CA LEU A 243 -6.36 2.07 14.36
C LEU A 243 -5.76 2.89 15.51
N GLU A 244 -4.79 2.35 16.24
CA GLU A 244 -3.98 3.12 17.21
C GLU A 244 -3.25 4.32 16.57
N ILE A 245 -2.92 4.22 15.28
CA ILE A 245 -2.26 5.28 14.51
C ILE A 245 -3.29 6.27 13.94
N ASP A 246 -4.40 5.75 13.42
CA ASP A 246 -5.50 6.53 12.84
C ASP A 246 -6.83 5.82 13.11
N PRO A 247 -7.58 6.24 14.14
CA PRO A 247 -8.84 5.59 14.54
C PRO A 247 -9.94 5.66 13.46
N TYR A 248 -9.78 6.51 12.45
CA TYR A 248 -10.78 6.72 11.41
C TYR A 248 -10.32 6.19 10.05
N PHE A 249 -9.29 5.34 10.02
CA PHE A 249 -8.82 4.78 8.76
C PHE A 249 -9.77 3.69 8.24
N HIS A 250 -10.56 4.02 7.22
CA HIS A 250 -11.62 3.15 6.69
C HIS A 250 -11.16 1.74 6.31
N LEU A 251 -9.94 1.57 5.77
CA LEU A 251 -9.43 0.24 5.41
C LEU A 251 -9.15 -0.63 6.65
N SER A 252 -8.73 -0.03 7.76
CA SER A 252 -8.53 -0.76 9.02
C SER A 252 -9.85 -1.23 9.59
N LEU A 253 -10.87 -0.36 9.64
CA LEU A 253 -12.21 -0.72 10.10
C LEU A 253 -12.83 -1.80 9.20
N LYS A 254 -12.72 -1.66 7.88
CA LYS A 254 -13.15 -2.68 6.92
C LYS A 254 -12.46 -4.01 7.19
N THR A 255 -11.14 -4.01 7.34
CA THR A 255 -10.35 -5.25 7.54
C THR A 255 -10.62 -5.89 8.90
N LYS A 256 -10.85 -5.08 9.94
CA LYS A 256 -11.23 -5.54 11.29
C LYS A 256 -12.59 -6.24 11.27
N TYR A 257 -13.59 -5.64 10.63
CA TYR A 257 -14.99 -6.06 10.78
C TYR A 257 -15.55 -6.95 9.66
N THR A 258 -15.03 -6.85 8.43
CA THR A 258 -15.59 -7.58 7.29
C THR A 258 -15.46 -9.10 7.44
N ARG A 259 -14.40 -9.57 8.13
CA ARG A 259 -14.01 -10.99 8.20
C ARG A 259 -14.25 -11.66 9.55
N LEU A 260 -15.02 -11.02 10.44
CA LEU A 260 -15.40 -11.61 11.73
C LEU A 260 -16.46 -12.71 11.54
N ASP A 261 -16.03 -13.97 11.60
CA ASP A 261 -16.94 -15.12 11.62
C ASP A 261 -17.44 -15.44 13.05
N HIS A 262 -16.74 -14.94 14.07
CA HIS A 262 -17.04 -15.15 15.49
C HIS A 262 -18.10 -14.21 16.10
N GLY A 263 -18.89 -13.54 15.26
CA GLY A 263 -19.90 -12.56 15.68
C GLY A 263 -19.43 -11.11 15.55
N VAL A 264 -20.40 -10.18 15.48
CA VAL A 264 -20.15 -8.74 15.37
C VAL A 264 -20.03 -8.13 16.76
N PRO A 265 -18.91 -7.47 17.11
CA PRO A 265 -18.75 -6.76 18.38
C PRO A 265 -19.84 -5.68 18.55
N GLU A 266 -20.32 -5.50 19.78
CA GLU A 266 -21.42 -4.56 20.08
C GLU A 266 -21.09 -3.12 19.67
N ASP A 267 -19.83 -2.72 19.77
CA ASP A 267 -19.32 -1.39 19.46
C ASP A 267 -18.96 -1.18 17.97
N ALA A 268 -18.99 -2.23 17.15
CA ALA A 268 -18.50 -2.18 15.76
C ALA A 268 -19.24 -1.16 14.89
N ILE A 269 -20.58 -1.12 14.99
CA ILE A 269 -21.40 -0.16 14.23
C ILE A 269 -21.09 1.27 14.70
N ASP A 270 -21.00 1.50 16.01
CA ASP A 270 -20.76 2.83 16.57
C ASP A 270 -19.37 3.37 16.22
N GLU A 271 -18.34 2.51 16.22
CA GLU A 271 -16.99 2.88 15.78
C GLU A 271 -17.00 3.32 14.30
N VAL A 272 -17.63 2.54 13.42
CA VAL A 272 -17.71 2.86 11.99
C VAL A 272 -18.58 4.10 11.72
N LEU A 273 -19.71 4.28 12.41
CA LEU A 273 -20.54 5.47 12.29
C LEU A 273 -19.82 6.74 12.77
N THR A 274 -19.00 6.62 13.82
CA THR A 274 -18.18 7.74 14.32
C THR A 274 -17.14 8.15 13.28
N ALA A 275 -16.45 7.18 12.67
CA ALA A 275 -15.51 7.44 11.59
C ALA A 275 -16.21 8.03 10.35
N TYR A 276 -17.40 7.52 9.99
CA TYR A 276 -18.20 8.04 8.88
C TYR A 276 -18.60 9.51 9.09
N LYS A 277 -19.01 9.90 10.30
CA LYS A 277 -19.31 11.30 10.63
C LYS A 277 -18.10 12.23 10.45
N HIS A 278 -16.89 11.74 10.72
CA HIS A 278 -15.67 12.51 10.55
C HIS A 278 -15.27 12.65 9.07
N TYR A 279 -15.53 11.63 8.26
CA TYR A 279 -15.22 11.60 6.82
C TYR A 279 -16.43 11.11 5.98
N PRO A 280 -17.49 11.91 5.84
CA PRO A 280 -18.77 11.46 5.27
C PRO A 280 -18.73 11.13 3.77
N ASN A 281 -17.66 11.52 3.07
CA ASN A 281 -17.50 11.24 1.64
C ASN A 281 -16.65 9.99 1.36
N GLN A 282 -16.35 9.19 2.38
CA GLN A 282 -15.58 7.94 2.21
C GLN A 282 -16.52 6.72 2.08
N PRO A 283 -16.75 6.20 0.86
CA PRO A 283 -17.72 5.12 0.62
C PRO A 283 -17.34 3.79 1.30
N GLY A 284 -16.07 3.59 1.64
CA GLY A 284 -15.61 2.39 2.36
C GLY A 284 -16.29 2.20 3.73
N PHE A 285 -16.76 3.27 4.37
CA PHE A 285 -17.55 3.16 5.61
C PHE A 285 -18.94 2.59 5.34
N LEU A 286 -19.64 3.06 4.30
CA LEU A 286 -20.95 2.53 3.91
C LEU A 286 -20.87 1.04 3.54
N GLN A 287 -19.82 0.62 2.84
CA GLN A 287 -19.56 -0.80 2.58
C GLN A 287 -19.36 -1.60 3.88
N THR A 288 -18.61 -1.05 4.84
CA THR A 288 -18.37 -1.72 6.13
C THR A 288 -19.65 -1.81 6.95
N LEU A 289 -20.46 -0.74 6.99
CA LEU A 289 -21.78 -0.73 7.64
C LEU A 289 -22.74 -1.71 6.95
N PHE A 290 -22.77 -1.76 5.61
CA PHE A 290 -23.53 -2.76 4.86
C PHE A 290 -23.19 -4.16 5.36
N ASN A 291 -21.90 -4.50 5.39
CA ASN A 291 -21.44 -5.82 5.81
C ASN A 291 -21.87 -6.16 7.25
N LEU A 292 -21.74 -5.20 8.17
CA LEU A 292 -22.12 -5.35 9.58
C LEU A 292 -23.64 -5.53 9.74
N TYR A 293 -24.45 -4.64 9.17
CA TYR A 293 -25.91 -4.74 9.21
C TYR A 293 -26.41 -6.04 8.54
N TRP A 294 -25.76 -6.45 7.45
CA TRP A 294 -26.08 -7.71 6.78
C TRP A 294 -25.82 -8.93 7.67
N LYS A 295 -24.69 -8.93 8.41
CA LYS A 295 -24.37 -10.00 9.38
C LYS A 295 -25.35 -10.02 10.57
N LEU A 296 -25.77 -8.85 11.05
CA LEU A 296 -26.74 -8.70 12.14
C LEU A 296 -28.21 -8.91 11.72
N ASN A 297 -28.45 -9.24 10.44
CA ASN A 297 -29.79 -9.39 9.87
C ASN A 297 -30.64 -8.10 9.90
N GLU A 298 -30.01 -6.93 10.03
CA GLU A 298 -30.63 -5.60 9.92
C GLU A 298 -30.76 -5.19 8.45
N ARG A 299 -31.59 -5.92 7.70
CA ARG A 299 -31.66 -5.82 6.23
C ARG A 299 -31.99 -4.43 5.71
N GLU A 300 -32.92 -3.72 6.37
CA GLU A 300 -33.34 -2.38 5.97
C GLU A 300 -32.15 -1.40 5.96
N LYS A 301 -31.40 -1.33 7.07
CA LYS A 301 -30.21 -0.47 7.19
C LYS A 301 -29.08 -0.88 6.23
N ALA A 302 -28.92 -2.18 5.99
CA ALA A 302 -27.98 -2.65 4.97
C ALA A 302 -28.39 -2.11 3.59
N TYR A 303 -29.66 -2.21 3.21
CA TYR A 303 -30.12 -1.67 1.93
C TYR A 303 -30.00 -0.15 1.85
N GLU A 304 -30.23 0.59 2.93
CA GLU A 304 -29.97 2.04 2.98
C GLU A 304 -28.52 2.37 2.62
N CYS A 305 -27.55 1.64 3.19
CA CYS A 305 -26.12 1.81 2.85
C CYS A 305 -25.84 1.54 1.36
N LEU A 306 -26.44 0.48 0.79
CA LEU A 306 -26.28 0.15 -0.63
C LEU A 306 -26.93 1.21 -1.54
N VAL A 307 -28.11 1.69 -1.19
CA VAL A 307 -28.80 2.76 -1.93
C VAL A 307 -27.96 4.03 -1.90
N GLU A 308 -27.40 4.40 -0.75
CA GLU A 308 -26.54 5.57 -0.64
C GLU A 308 -25.24 5.42 -1.46
N LEU A 309 -24.63 4.23 -1.46
CA LEU A 309 -23.47 3.92 -2.31
C LEU A 309 -23.79 4.07 -3.80
N LEU A 310 -24.93 3.56 -4.25
CA LEU A 310 -25.36 3.66 -5.64
C LEU A 310 -25.72 5.11 -6.01
N ASP A 311 -26.43 5.83 -5.15
CA ASP A 311 -26.86 7.20 -5.44
C ASP A 311 -25.66 8.16 -5.50
N LYS A 312 -24.80 8.14 -4.48
CA LYS A 312 -23.71 9.12 -4.33
C LYS A 312 -22.40 8.70 -4.98
N HIS A 313 -22.16 7.40 -5.15
CA HIS A 313 -20.85 6.87 -5.53
C HIS A 313 -20.85 5.89 -6.71
N HIS A 314 -21.95 5.71 -7.46
CA HIS A 314 -22.00 4.76 -8.59
C HIS A 314 -20.86 4.93 -9.61
N ASP A 315 -20.46 6.16 -9.89
CA ASP A 315 -19.43 6.45 -10.89
C ASP A 315 -18.02 6.26 -10.36
N THR A 316 -17.80 6.56 -9.07
CA THR A 316 -16.48 6.65 -8.45
C THR A 316 -16.09 5.42 -7.65
N TYR A 317 -17.07 4.66 -7.14
CA TYR A 317 -16.80 3.45 -6.36
C TYR A 317 -16.45 2.27 -7.28
N GLN A 318 -15.63 1.35 -6.75
CA GLN A 318 -15.12 0.23 -7.54
C GLN A 318 -16.21 -0.80 -7.77
N ARG A 319 -16.25 -1.31 -8.99
CA ARG A 319 -17.13 -2.40 -9.40
C ARG A 319 -16.81 -3.68 -8.65
N THR A 320 -15.55 -3.92 -8.28
CA THR A 320 -15.17 -5.01 -7.37
C THR A 320 -15.93 -4.94 -6.05
N GLU A 321 -16.04 -3.76 -5.44
CA GLU A 321 -16.72 -3.58 -4.16
C GLU A 321 -18.23 -3.83 -4.27
N PHE A 322 -18.87 -3.38 -5.35
CA PHE A 322 -20.25 -3.77 -5.64
C PHE A 322 -20.38 -5.29 -5.83
N ALA A 323 -19.43 -5.95 -6.51
CA ALA A 323 -19.45 -7.40 -6.63
C ALA A 323 -19.39 -8.08 -5.24
N ASN A 324 -18.58 -7.57 -4.32
CA ASN A 324 -18.51 -8.08 -2.93
C ASN A 324 -19.84 -7.96 -2.20
N ILE A 325 -20.53 -6.82 -2.30
CA ILE A 325 -21.89 -6.65 -1.73
C ILE A 325 -22.80 -7.78 -2.23
N TYR A 326 -22.86 -8.01 -3.54
CA TYR A 326 -23.76 -9.02 -4.11
C TYR A 326 -23.34 -10.46 -3.77
N PHE A 327 -22.05 -10.74 -3.59
CA PHE A 327 -21.59 -12.03 -3.06
C PHE A 327 -22.04 -12.22 -1.60
N ILE A 328 -21.94 -11.20 -0.76
CA ILE A 328 -22.41 -11.23 0.64
C ILE A 328 -23.93 -11.45 0.70
N MET A 329 -24.68 -10.90 -0.26
CA MET A 329 -26.12 -11.10 -0.39
C MET A 329 -26.53 -12.46 -0.93
N ASP A 330 -25.58 -13.33 -1.26
CA ASP A 330 -25.80 -14.60 -1.98
C ASP A 330 -26.55 -14.41 -3.31
N ARG A 331 -26.21 -13.33 -4.03
CA ARG A 331 -26.71 -13.01 -5.38
C ARG A 331 -25.58 -13.14 -6.40
N PRO A 332 -25.09 -14.36 -6.68
CA PRO A 332 -23.90 -14.58 -7.49
C PRO A 332 -24.03 -14.04 -8.92
N GLU A 333 -25.21 -14.10 -9.52
CA GLU A 333 -25.42 -13.61 -10.89
C GLU A 333 -25.14 -12.11 -11.02
N ASP A 334 -25.55 -11.32 -10.04
CA ASP A 334 -25.28 -9.88 -10.01
C ASP A 334 -23.84 -9.60 -9.62
N ALA A 335 -23.28 -10.38 -8.68
CA ALA A 335 -21.87 -10.29 -8.31
C ALA A 335 -20.94 -10.53 -9.51
N TYR A 336 -21.21 -11.57 -10.30
CA TYR A 336 -20.43 -11.87 -11.51
C TYR A 336 -20.55 -10.79 -12.57
N ARG A 337 -21.72 -10.15 -12.74
CA ARG A 337 -21.87 -9.01 -13.67
C ARG A 337 -20.98 -7.84 -13.28
N TRP A 338 -20.91 -7.52 -11.98
CA TRP A 338 -20.04 -6.46 -11.48
C TRP A 338 -18.55 -6.83 -11.57
N LEU A 339 -18.21 -8.07 -11.22
CA LEU A 339 -16.83 -8.56 -11.31
C LEU A 339 -16.32 -8.59 -12.76
N GLU A 340 -17.16 -8.99 -13.73
CA GLU A 340 -16.82 -8.94 -15.15
C GLU A 340 -16.53 -7.50 -15.60
N LYS A 341 -17.39 -6.55 -15.23
CA LYS A 341 -17.14 -5.11 -15.51
C LYS A 341 -15.83 -4.62 -14.88
N ALA A 342 -15.54 -5.05 -13.65
CA ALA A 342 -14.29 -4.68 -12.96
C ALA A 342 -13.05 -5.19 -13.70
N ILE A 343 -13.11 -6.43 -14.22
CA ILE A 343 -12.05 -7.03 -15.04
C ILE A 343 -11.90 -6.29 -16.37
N GLU A 344 -13.00 -5.98 -17.05
CA GLU A 344 -13.00 -5.21 -18.31
C GLU A 344 -12.39 -3.81 -18.13
N GLN A 345 -12.68 -3.17 -17.00
CA GLN A 345 -12.14 -1.85 -16.64
C GLN A 345 -10.76 -1.91 -15.98
N LYS A 346 -10.22 -3.12 -15.75
CA LYS A 346 -8.94 -3.37 -15.11
C LYS A 346 -8.81 -2.68 -13.75
N GLU A 347 -9.84 -2.79 -12.92
CA GLU A 347 -9.81 -2.22 -11.57
C GLU A 347 -8.72 -2.87 -10.72
N SER A 348 -8.01 -2.05 -9.93
CA SER A 348 -6.81 -2.48 -9.21
C SER A 348 -7.04 -3.50 -8.10
N LEU A 349 -8.29 -3.63 -7.60
CA LEU A 349 -8.64 -4.61 -6.57
C LEU A 349 -9.10 -5.96 -7.13
N VAL A 350 -9.17 -6.13 -8.46
CA VAL A 350 -9.53 -7.43 -9.07
C VAL A 350 -8.63 -8.58 -8.56
N PRO A 351 -7.29 -8.45 -8.50
CA PRO A 351 -6.43 -9.55 -8.01
C PRO A 351 -6.74 -10.00 -6.57
N HIS A 352 -7.24 -9.10 -5.73
CA HIS A 352 -7.55 -9.40 -4.32
C HIS A 352 -8.58 -10.52 -4.16
N TYR A 353 -9.60 -10.52 -5.02
CA TYR A 353 -10.77 -11.37 -4.89
C TYR A 353 -10.46 -12.84 -5.23
N ALA A 354 -9.35 -13.11 -5.91
CA ALA A 354 -8.83 -14.46 -6.15
C ALA A 354 -8.54 -15.24 -4.87
N THR A 355 -8.18 -14.53 -3.80
CA THR A 355 -7.72 -15.12 -2.53
C THR A 355 -8.56 -14.74 -1.34
N ASP A 356 -9.61 -13.94 -1.53
CA ASP A 356 -10.49 -13.51 -0.46
C ASP A 356 -11.23 -14.72 0.17
N PRO A 357 -11.02 -15.04 1.46
CA PRO A 357 -11.67 -16.20 2.09
C PRO A 357 -13.19 -16.14 2.05
N ALA A 358 -13.77 -14.94 2.06
CA ALA A 358 -15.21 -14.73 1.96
C ALA A 358 -15.79 -15.25 0.62
N LEU A 359 -14.95 -15.38 -0.40
CA LEU A 359 -15.33 -15.83 -1.74
C LEU A 359 -14.93 -17.28 -2.02
N ARG A 360 -14.39 -18.01 -1.02
CA ARG A 360 -13.88 -19.38 -1.19
C ARG A 360 -14.89 -20.33 -1.83
N LYS A 361 -16.17 -20.23 -1.49
CA LYS A 361 -17.23 -21.05 -2.09
C LYS A 361 -17.44 -20.77 -3.59
N TYR A 362 -17.12 -19.56 -4.05
CA TYR A 362 -17.24 -19.16 -5.45
C TYR A 362 -15.97 -19.45 -6.26
N HIS A 363 -14.80 -19.59 -5.62
CA HIS A 363 -13.54 -19.87 -6.34
C HIS A 363 -13.56 -21.17 -7.15
N SER A 364 -14.34 -22.17 -6.70
CA SER A 364 -14.55 -23.42 -7.44
C SER A 364 -15.61 -23.34 -8.55
N GLU A 365 -16.41 -22.28 -8.59
CA GLU A 365 -17.51 -22.14 -9.55
C GLU A 365 -16.97 -21.88 -10.96
N PRO A 366 -17.46 -22.58 -12.00
CA PRO A 366 -16.95 -22.45 -13.37
C PRO A 366 -16.89 -21.00 -13.84
N ARG A 367 -17.90 -20.18 -13.51
CA ARG A 367 -17.96 -18.78 -13.93
C ARG A 367 -16.88 -17.91 -13.30
N PHE A 368 -16.57 -18.11 -12.01
CA PHE A 368 -15.47 -17.38 -11.36
C PHE A 368 -14.14 -17.73 -12.02
N ARG A 369 -13.90 -19.03 -12.25
CA ARG A 369 -12.66 -19.52 -12.86
C ARG A 369 -12.47 -18.97 -14.27
N GLU A 370 -13.51 -18.97 -15.10
CA GLU A 370 -13.45 -18.40 -16.44
C GLU A 370 -13.14 -16.90 -16.43
N LEU A 371 -13.69 -16.13 -15.48
CA LEU A 371 -13.35 -14.71 -15.33
C LEU A 371 -11.86 -14.50 -15.00
N TYR A 372 -11.29 -15.30 -14.09
CA TYR A 372 -9.89 -15.16 -13.72
C TYR A 372 -8.90 -15.75 -14.74
N LYS A 373 -9.33 -16.71 -15.57
CA LYS A 373 -8.57 -17.13 -16.75
C LYS A 373 -8.41 -15.99 -17.76
N LYS A 374 -9.40 -15.09 -17.93
CA LYS A 374 -9.29 -13.92 -18.83
C LYS A 374 -8.13 -12.99 -18.49
N ILE A 375 -7.71 -12.97 -17.23
CA ILE A 375 -6.56 -12.17 -16.75
C ILE A 375 -5.31 -13.03 -16.49
N ASN A 376 -5.30 -14.28 -16.97
CA ASN A 376 -4.22 -15.24 -16.77
C ASN A 376 -3.80 -15.43 -15.30
N HIS A 377 -4.75 -15.35 -14.36
CA HIS A 377 -4.42 -15.37 -12.94
C HIS A 377 -3.78 -16.71 -12.54
N PRO A 378 -2.61 -16.72 -11.84
CA PRO A 378 -1.84 -17.95 -11.59
C PRO A 378 -2.62 -19.08 -10.95
N MET A 379 -3.53 -18.77 -10.02
CA MET A 379 -4.34 -19.78 -9.32
C MET A 379 -5.41 -20.47 -10.18
N PHE A 380 -5.75 -19.94 -11.36
CA PHE A 380 -6.90 -20.40 -12.15
C PHE A 380 -6.54 -20.89 -13.56
N VAL A 381 -5.30 -20.69 -14.01
CA VAL A 381 -4.81 -21.11 -15.34
C VAL A 381 -4.03 -22.43 -15.34
N GLU A 382 -3.57 -22.91 -14.18
CA GLU A 382 -2.76 -24.13 -14.06
C GLU A 382 -3.59 -25.44 -13.92
N GLU A 383 -4.86 -25.42 -14.33
CA GLU A 383 -5.74 -26.61 -14.33
C GLU A 383 -6.01 -27.22 -15.70
#